data_AF-A0A964Q5J1-F1
#
_entry.id   AF-A0A964Q5J1-F1
#
_cell.length_a   1.000
_cell.length_b   1.000
_cell.length_c   1.000
_cell.angle_alpha   90.00
_cell.angle_beta   90.00
_cell.angle_gamma   90.00
#
_symmetry.space_group_name_H-M   'P 1'
#
loop_
_entity.id
_entity.type
_entity.pdbx_description
1 polymer ?
#
loop_
_entity_poly.entity_id
_entity_poly.type
_entity_poly.pdbx_seq_one_letter_code
_entity_poly.pdbx_strand_id
1 'polypeptide(L)'
;MDNWRFIFRQGIAPLLSHSSLVALKKGLREDDPALLQDCVVFPRANPLAWDLPASACGFFGYCGKEGEGLVTVYEIEQFHERLCLEVEWRLGWPGAARVFLDWCDTTTRSAMRRNLFLEIKREQSQRWQRSSQAWRENQPTGSPS
;
A
#
# COMPACT_ATOMS: atom_id res chain seq x y z
N MET A 1 -15.57 -9.17 10.99
CA MET A 1 -14.22 -8.96 10.43
C MET A 1 -13.90 -7.50 10.65
N ASP A 2 -12.73 -7.15 11.19
CA ASP A 2 -12.38 -5.73 11.41
C ASP A 2 -12.43 -4.99 10.07
N ASN A 3 -13.13 -3.86 10.01
CA ASN A 3 -13.35 -3.11 8.76
C ASN A 3 -12.02 -2.80 8.06
N TRP A 4 -10.98 -2.42 8.80
CA TRP A 4 -9.65 -2.15 8.24
C TRP A 4 -9.05 -3.37 7.52
N ARG A 5 -9.23 -4.60 8.03
CA ARG A 5 -8.70 -5.83 7.38
C ARG A 5 -9.45 -6.12 6.09
N PHE A 6 -10.76 -5.95 6.11
CA PHE A 6 -11.59 -6.12 4.91
C PHE A 6 -11.17 -5.12 3.83
N ILE A 7 -11.10 -3.83 4.19
CA ILE A 7 -10.72 -2.74 3.29
C ILE A 7 -9.31 -2.95 2.76
N PHE A 8 -8.36 -3.36 3.62
CA PHE A 8 -7.01 -3.68 3.17
C PHE A 8 -7.03 -4.82 2.14
N ARG A 9 -7.65 -5.96 2.46
CA ARG A 9 -7.59 -7.15 1.60
C ARG A 9 -8.34 -6.99 0.28
N GLN A 10 -9.50 -6.34 0.30
CA GLN A 10 -10.39 -6.27 -0.85
C GLN A 10 -10.24 -4.97 -1.64
N GLY A 11 -9.93 -3.87 -0.95
CA GLY A 11 -9.79 -2.54 -1.53
C GLY A 11 -8.35 -2.20 -1.88
N ILE A 12 -7.46 -2.20 -0.89
CA ILE A 12 -6.11 -1.61 -1.01
C ILE A 12 -5.12 -2.59 -1.63
N ALA A 13 -4.96 -3.76 -1.02
CA ALA A 13 -3.92 -4.72 -1.37
C ALA A 13 -3.93 -5.12 -2.86
N PRO A 14 -5.08 -5.27 -3.55
CA PRO A 14 -5.11 -5.53 -4.99
C PRO A 14 -4.61 -4.37 -5.86
N LEU A 15 -4.68 -3.13 -5.38
CA LEU A 15 -4.26 -1.92 -6.11
C LEU A 15 -2.76 -1.65 -5.96
N LEU A 16 -2.11 -2.20 -4.92
CA LEU A 16 -0.68 -1.99 -4.72
C LEU A 16 0.17 -2.83 -5.69
N SER A 17 1.22 -2.22 -6.22
CA SER A 17 2.22 -2.95 -7.01
C SER A 17 3.00 -3.96 -6.15
N HIS A 18 3.76 -4.84 -6.81
CA HIS A 18 4.68 -5.72 -6.09
C HIS A 18 5.74 -4.92 -5.31
N SER A 19 6.32 -3.89 -5.93
CA SER A 19 7.33 -3.02 -5.34
C SER A 19 6.80 -2.30 -4.11
N SER A 20 5.59 -1.75 -4.17
CA SER A 20 4.89 -1.16 -3.02
C SER A 20 4.72 -2.14 -1.86
N LEU A 21 4.32 -3.39 -2.13
CA LEU A 21 4.19 -4.41 -1.08
C LEU A 21 5.54 -4.81 -0.47
N VAL A 22 6.61 -4.86 -1.28
CA VAL A 22 7.97 -5.15 -0.80
C VAL A 22 8.48 -4.01 0.08
N ALA A 23 8.33 -2.77 -0.37
CA ALA A 23 8.71 -1.57 0.38
C ALA A 23 7.98 -1.50 1.72
N LEU A 24 6.65 -1.62 1.73
CA LEU A 24 5.87 -1.63 2.98
C LEU A 24 6.31 -2.73 3.94
N LYS A 25 6.52 -3.96 3.44
CA LYS A 25 6.97 -5.07 4.29
C LYS A 25 8.31 -4.75 4.96
N LYS A 26 9.24 -4.14 4.22
CA LYS A 26 10.54 -3.71 4.74
C LYS A 26 10.36 -2.61 5.77
N GLY A 27 9.66 -1.52 5.43
CA GLY A 27 9.44 -0.38 6.31
C GLY A 27 8.76 -0.74 7.63
N LEU A 28 7.71 -1.57 7.58
CA LEU A 28 7.03 -2.06 8.79
C LEU A 28 7.93 -2.96 9.64
N ARG A 29 8.78 -3.80 9.03
CA ARG A 29 9.72 -4.64 9.77
C ARG A 29 10.77 -3.81 10.49
N GLU A 30 11.33 -2.80 9.81
CA GLU A 30 12.46 -2.00 10.28
C GLU A 30 12.06 -0.80 11.13
N ASP A 31 10.76 -0.56 11.30
CA ASP A 31 10.24 0.63 11.98
C ASP A 31 10.61 1.95 11.29
N ASP A 32 10.61 1.93 9.96
CA ASP A 32 11.15 3.02 9.15
C ASP A 32 10.55 4.40 9.55
N PRO A 33 11.37 5.38 9.95
CA PRO A 33 10.91 6.70 10.33
C PRO A 33 10.28 7.49 9.17
N ALA A 34 10.52 7.10 7.92
CA ALA A 34 9.86 7.69 6.75
C ALA A 34 8.39 7.23 6.61
N LEU A 35 7.97 6.16 7.29
CA LEU A 35 6.57 5.75 7.38
C LEU A 35 5.94 6.34 8.64
N LEU A 36 5.18 7.42 8.48
CA LEU A 36 4.52 8.14 9.56
C LEU A 36 3.04 7.74 9.69
N GLN A 37 2.52 7.92 10.90
CA GLN A 37 1.08 7.96 11.18
C GLN A 37 0.64 9.43 11.23
N ASP A 38 -0.64 9.69 11.00
CA ASP A 38 -1.23 11.04 10.97
C ASP A 38 -0.54 11.97 9.96
N CYS A 39 -0.20 11.41 8.80
CA CYS A 39 0.53 12.10 7.75
C CYS A 39 0.05 11.62 6.38
N VAL A 40 0.03 12.52 5.39
CA VAL A 40 -0.05 12.14 3.97
C VAL A 40 1.36 12.16 3.39
N VAL A 41 2.01 13.31 3.49
CA VAL A 41 3.36 13.61 3.03
C VAL A 41 3.99 14.70 3.88
N PHE A 42 5.31 14.64 4.06
CA PHE A 42 6.12 15.63 4.74
C PHE A 42 7.30 16.07 3.86
N PRO A 43 7.53 17.38 3.65
CA PRO A 43 6.73 18.52 4.14
C PRO A 43 5.28 18.49 3.68
N ARG A 44 4.37 19.15 4.44
CA ARG A 44 2.95 19.20 4.08
C ARG A 44 2.80 19.83 2.70
N ALA A 45 2.00 19.20 1.86
CA ALA A 45 1.71 19.71 0.53
C ALA A 45 1.12 21.12 0.56
N ASN A 46 1.76 22.00 -0.20
CA ASN A 46 1.36 23.37 -0.48
C ASN A 46 2.19 23.87 -1.68
N PRO A 47 1.79 24.94 -2.36
CA PRO A 47 2.47 25.42 -3.58
C PRO A 47 3.96 25.72 -3.43
N LEU A 48 4.44 26.07 -2.22
CA LEU A 48 5.87 26.32 -1.98
C LEU A 48 6.68 25.04 -1.76
N ALA A 49 6.02 23.92 -1.50
CA ALA A 49 6.64 22.64 -1.17
C ALA A 49 6.45 21.56 -2.24
N TRP A 50 5.62 21.79 -3.26
CA TRP A 50 5.23 20.77 -4.25
C TRP A 50 6.41 20.09 -4.93
N ASP A 51 7.40 20.87 -5.38
CA ASP A 51 8.59 20.35 -6.07
C ASP A 51 9.68 19.87 -5.12
N LEU A 52 9.51 20.05 -3.80
CA LEU A 52 10.48 19.56 -2.82
C LEU A 52 10.39 18.03 -2.72
N PRO A 53 11.51 17.35 -2.46
CA PRO A 53 11.49 15.93 -2.18
C PRO A 53 10.75 15.68 -0.86
N ALA A 54 9.90 14.66 -0.83
CA ALA A 54 9.28 14.21 0.40
C ALA A 54 10.29 13.45 1.27
N SER A 55 10.36 13.83 2.55
CA SER A 55 11.24 13.17 3.52
C SER A 55 10.53 12.02 4.24
N ALA A 56 9.22 12.09 4.41
CA ALA A 56 8.41 11.07 5.07
C ALA A 56 6.95 11.13 4.59
N CYS A 57 6.20 10.04 4.78
CA CYS A 57 4.84 9.91 4.25
C CYS A 57 3.95 9.02 5.14
N GLY A 58 2.64 9.16 4.98
CA GLY A 58 1.67 8.20 5.48
C GLY A 58 1.64 6.90 4.69
N PHE A 59 0.74 5.99 5.04
CA PHE A 59 0.66 4.65 4.44
C PHE A 59 0.64 4.66 2.90
N PHE A 60 -0.28 5.38 2.26
CA PHE A 60 -0.32 5.44 0.78
C PHE A 60 0.84 6.21 0.19
N GLY A 61 1.25 7.31 0.82
CA GLY A 61 2.37 8.10 0.33
C GLY A 61 3.69 7.31 0.37
N TYR A 62 3.88 6.47 1.38
CA TYR A 62 5.04 5.59 1.50
C TYR A 62 5.05 4.52 0.41
N CYS A 63 3.89 3.98 0.01
CA CYS A 63 3.80 3.11 -1.17
C CYS A 63 4.26 3.85 -2.44
N GLY A 64 3.79 5.07 -2.66
CA GLY A 64 4.20 5.88 -3.80
C GLY A 64 5.70 6.17 -3.80
N LYS A 65 6.23 6.63 -2.65
CA LYS A 65 7.63 7.02 -2.50
C LYS A 65 8.60 5.85 -2.60
N GLU A 66 8.46 4.86 -1.71
CA GLU A 66 9.41 3.75 -1.60
C GLU A 66 9.11 2.60 -2.57
N GLY A 67 7.86 2.49 -3.04
CA GLY A 67 7.41 1.44 -3.95
C GLY A 67 7.40 1.84 -5.41
N GLU A 68 6.83 3.00 -5.73
CA GLU A 68 6.69 3.49 -7.11
C GLU A 68 7.78 4.49 -7.53
N GLY A 69 8.66 4.90 -6.60
CA GLY A 69 9.76 5.82 -6.88
C GLY A 69 9.34 7.28 -7.04
N LEU A 70 8.19 7.67 -6.49
CA LEU A 70 7.76 9.08 -6.47
C LEU A 70 8.66 9.89 -5.54
N VAL A 71 9.03 11.10 -5.97
CA VAL A 71 10.05 11.90 -5.25
C VAL A 71 9.41 13.11 -4.61
N THR A 72 8.57 13.81 -5.36
CA THR A 72 8.09 15.13 -4.97
C THR A 72 6.86 15.04 -4.06
N VAL A 73 6.68 16.08 -3.23
CA VAL A 73 5.51 16.22 -2.37
C VAL A 73 4.21 16.15 -3.18
N TYR A 74 4.17 16.80 -4.35
CA TYR A 74 3.01 16.82 -5.21
C TYR A 74 2.67 15.44 -5.80
N GLU A 75 3.65 14.71 -6.34
CA GLU A 75 3.43 13.36 -6.88
C GLU A 75 2.85 12.41 -5.84
N ILE A 76 3.37 12.49 -4.60
CA ILE A 76 2.96 11.63 -3.50
C ILE A 76 1.55 11.97 -3.01
N GLU A 77 1.20 13.26 -2.94
CA GLU A 77 -0.17 13.70 -2.61
C GLU A 77 -1.17 13.20 -3.67
N GLN A 78 -0.87 13.40 -4.95
CA GLN A 78 -1.72 12.93 -6.05
C GLN A 78 -1.88 11.40 -6.05
N PHE A 79 -0.80 10.67 -5.74
CA PHE A 79 -0.85 9.22 -5.59
C PHE A 79 -1.76 8.79 -4.43
N HIS A 80 -1.67 9.48 -3.29
CA HIS A 80 -2.53 9.24 -2.13
C HIS A 80 -4.01 9.45 -2.48
N GLU A 81 -4.35 10.59 -3.07
CA GLU A 81 -5.73 10.95 -3.44
C GLU A 81 -6.32 9.95 -4.43
N ARG A 82 -5.56 9.59 -5.46
CA ARG A 82 -5.97 8.59 -6.45
C ARG A 82 -6.25 7.23 -5.81
N LEU A 83 -5.35 6.73 -4.96
CA LEU A 83 -5.56 5.45 -4.28
C LEU A 83 -6.79 5.49 -3.37
N CYS A 84 -7.03 6.60 -2.67
CA CYS A 84 -8.24 6.75 -1.86
C CYS A 84 -9.50 6.55 -2.70
N LEU A 85 -9.60 7.23 -3.85
CA LEU A 85 -10.74 7.11 -4.76
C LEU A 85 -10.87 5.70 -5.35
N GLU A 86 -9.76 5.09 -5.78
CA GLU A 86 -9.77 3.73 -6.34
C GLU A 86 -10.23 2.69 -5.32
N VAL A 87 -9.84 2.81 -4.06
CA VAL A 87 -10.30 1.94 -2.97
C VAL A 87 -11.81 2.07 -2.79
N GLU A 88 -12.33 3.29 -2.78
CA GLU A 88 -13.77 3.54 -2.62
C GLU A 88 -14.58 3.00 -3.80
N TRP A 89 -14.14 3.24 -5.03
CA TRP A 89 -14.78 2.70 -6.23
C TRP A 89 -14.74 1.18 -6.26
N ARG A 90 -13.60 0.59 -5.92
CA ARG A 90 -13.44 -0.87 -5.90
C ARG A 90 -14.37 -1.54 -4.89
N LEU A 91 -14.61 -0.90 -3.75
CA LEU A 91 -15.46 -1.43 -2.69
C LEU A 91 -16.93 -1.02 -2.81
N GLY A 92 -17.25 -0.02 -3.64
CA GLY A 92 -18.57 0.61 -3.66
C GLY A 92 -18.92 1.29 -2.33
N TRP A 93 -17.91 1.68 -1.55
CA TRP A 93 -18.08 2.23 -0.20
C TRP A 93 -17.37 3.59 -0.08
N PRO A 94 -18.14 4.70 -0.11
CA PRO A 94 -17.60 6.04 0.14
C PRO A 94 -16.91 6.14 1.52
N GLY A 95 -15.71 6.71 1.56
CA GLY A 95 -14.91 6.83 2.78
C GLY A 95 -14.19 5.56 3.23
N ALA A 96 -14.23 4.45 2.48
CA ALA A 96 -13.56 3.21 2.87
C ALA A 96 -12.05 3.41 3.07
N ALA A 97 -11.37 4.17 2.20
CA ALA A 97 -9.97 4.50 2.37
C ALA A 97 -9.72 5.24 3.69
N ARG A 98 -10.59 6.20 4.03
CA ARG A 98 -10.51 6.97 5.28
C ARG A 98 -10.64 6.07 6.50
N VAL A 99 -11.57 5.13 6.53
CA VAL A 99 -11.74 4.17 7.64
C VAL A 99 -10.46 3.36 7.88
N PHE A 100 -9.76 2.96 6.83
CA PHE A 100 -8.49 2.26 6.96
C PHE A 100 -7.35 3.18 7.45
N LEU A 101 -7.25 4.39 6.92
CA LEU A 101 -6.23 5.36 7.32
C LEU A 101 -6.43 5.82 8.77
N ASP A 102 -7.67 6.08 9.19
CA ASP A 102 -8.01 6.38 10.59
C ASP A 102 -7.59 5.25 11.53
N TRP A 103 -7.82 3.99 11.12
CA TRP A 103 -7.31 2.85 11.88
C TRP A 103 -5.77 2.85 11.95
N CYS A 104 -5.09 3.16 10.84
CA CYS A 104 -3.63 3.27 10.85
C CYS A 104 -3.19 4.36 11.82
N ASP A 105 -3.83 5.51 11.84
CA ASP A 105 -3.40 6.68 12.62
C ASP A 105 -3.73 6.57 14.11
N THR A 106 -4.82 5.90 14.46
CA THR A 106 -5.28 5.76 15.86
C THR A 106 -4.77 4.50 16.56
N THR A 107 -4.31 3.50 15.80
CA THR A 107 -3.70 2.29 16.38
C THR A 107 -2.28 2.58 16.85
N THR A 108 -1.81 1.97 17.94
CA THR A 108 -0.41 2.14 18.35
C THR A 108 0.55 1.67 17.25
N ARG A 109 1.66 2.39 17.04
CA ARG A 109 2.65 2.09 15.98
C ARG A 109 3.04 0.61 15.93
N SER A 110 3.33 0.02 17.09
CA SER A 110 3.70 -1.39 17.21
C SER A 110 2.59 -2.34 16.78
N ALA A 111 1.32 -2.04 17.12
CA ALA A 111 0.19 -2.85 16.73
C ALA A 111 -0.14 -2.70 15.23
N MET A 112 -0.10 -1.47 14.70
CA MET A 112 -0.27 -1.18 13.27
C MET A 112 0.76 -1.96 12.44
N ARG A 113 2.04 -1.85 12.81
CA ARG A 113 3.15 -2.56 12.15
C ARG A 113 2.96 -4.06 12.16
N ARG A 114 2.74 -4.65 13.33
CA ARG A 114 2.55 -6.10 13.48
C ARG A 114 1.39 -6.60 12.64
N ASN A 115 0.26 -5.91 12.68
CA ASN A 115 -0.97 -6.33 12.01
C ASN A 115 -0.87 -6.20 10.48
N LEU A 116 -0.39 -5.06 9.97
CA LEU A 116 -0.21 -4.86 8.52
C LEU A 116 0.86 -5.79 7.94
N PHE A 117 1.95 -6.03 8.67
CA PHE A 117 3.02 -6.93 8.21
C PHE A 117 2.49 -8.35 7.92
N LEU A 118 1.56 -8.85 8.75
CA LEU A 118 0.92 -10.14 8.52
C LEU A 118 0.02 -10.13 7.27
N GLU A 119 -0.74 -9.06 7.05
CA GLU A 119 -1.60 -8.93 5.87
C GLU A 119 -0.81 -8.79 4.56
N ILE A 120 0.30 -8.06 4.59
CA ILE A 120 1.20 -7.93 3.44
C ILE A 120 1.86 -9.27 3.11
N LYS A 121 2.34 -10.02 4.12
CA LYS A 121 2.87 -11.37 3.90
C LYS A 121 1.82 -12.31 3.30
N ARG A 122 0.58 -12.22 3.78
CA ARG A 122 -0.55 -12.98 3.23
C ARG A 122 -0.77 -12.63 1.76
N GLU A 123 -0.86 -11.36 1.40
CA GLU A 123 -1.06 -10.93 0.02
C GLU A 123 0.08 -11.39 -0.90
N GLN A 124 1.34 -11.20 -0.49
CA GLN A 124 2.49 -11.68 -1.27
C GLN A 124 2.44 -13.19 -1.51
N SER A 125 2.07 -13.97 -0.48
CA SER A 125 1.94 -15.42 -0.61
C SER A 125 0.83 -15.80 -1.59
N GLN A 126 -0.30 -15.08 -1.57
CA GLN A 126 -1.41 -15.31 -2.50
C GLN A 126 -1.06 -14.94 -3.94
N ARG A 127 -0.30 -13.87 -4.16
CA ARG A 127 0.20 -13.51 -5.50
C ARG A 127 1.18 -14.55 -6.03
N TRP A 128 2.07 -15.05 -5.17
CA TRP A 128 2.99 -16.13 -5.52
C TRP A 128 2.27 -17.41 -5.92
N GLN A 129 1.28 -17.83 -5.14
CA GLN A 129 0.46 -19.03 -5.45
C GLN A 129 -0.29 -18.88 -6.78
N ARG A 130 -0.97 -17.75 -6.99
CA ARG A 130 -1.66 -17.45 -8.26
C ARG A 130 -0.72 -17.47 -9.46
N SER A 131 0.45 -16.85 -9.33
CA SER A 131 1.45 -16.82 -10.41
C SER A 131 2.04 -18.20 -10.69
N SER A 132 2.30 -18.99 -9.63
CA SER A 132 2.81 -20.35 -9.74
C SER A 132 1.80 -21.29 -10.39
N GLN A 133 0.52 -21.14 -10.07
CA GLN A 133 -0.56 -21.93 -10.66
C GLN A 133 -0.75 -21.56 -12.14
N ALA A 134 -0.83 -20.27 -12.46
CA ALA A 134 -0.95 -19.79 -13.85
C ALA A 134 0.23 -20.25 -14.73
N TRP A 135 1.44 -20.29 -14.17
CA TRP A 135 2.60 -20.83 -14.88
C TRP A 135 2.48 -22.34 -15.14
N ARG A 136 1.97 -23.13 -14.17
CA ARG A 136 1.76 -24.58 -14.34
C ARG A 136 0.70 -24.90 -15.40
N GLU A 137 -0.39 -24.13 -15.42
CA GLU A 137 -1.50 -24.31 -16.37
C GLU A 137 -1.10 -23.93 -17.80
N ASN A 138 -0.14 -23.01 -17.97
CA ASN A 138 0.36 -22.56 -19.27
C ASN A 138 1.64 -23.29 -19.74
N GLN A 139 2.04 -24.39 -19.09
CA GLN A 139 3.10 -25.22 -19.64
C GLN A 139 2.62 -25.90 -20.93
N PRO A 140 3.38 -25.84 -22.04
CA PRO A 140 3.04 -26.60 -23.23
C PRO A 140 3.06 -28.08 -22.87
N THR A 141 1.87 -28.70 -22.83
CA THR A 141 1.72 -30.15 -22.77
C THR A 141 2.51 -30.73 -23.93
N GLY A 142 3.49 -31.57 -23.62
CA GLY A 142 4.58 -31.98 -24.51
C GLY A 142 4.16 -32.25 -25.96
N SER A 143 5.06 -31.89 -26.88
CA SER A 143 5.03 -32.39 -28.24
C SER A 143 4.94 -33.93 -28.21
N PRO A 144 3.92 -34.53 -28.84
CA PRO A 144 3.88 -35.97 -29.02
C PRO A 144 4.89 -36.37 -30.10
N SER A 145 5.74 -37.32 -29.72
CA SER A 145 6.49 -38.30 -30.53
C SER A 145 7.51 -37.80 -31.54
#